data_AF-A0A8C4J1J4-F1
#
_entry.id   AF-A0A8C4J1J4-F1
#
_cell.length_a   1.000
_cell.length_b   1.000
_cell.length_c   1.000
_cell.angle_alpha   90.00
_cell.angle_beta   90.00
_cell.angle_gamma   90.00
#
_symmetry.space_group_name_H-M   'P 1'
#
loop_
_entity.id
_entity.type
_entity.pdbx_description
1 polymer ?
#
loop_
_entity_poly.entity_id
_entity_poly.type
_entity_poly.pdbx_seq_one_letter_code
_entity_poly.pdbx_strand_id
1 'polypeptide(L)'
;MVMKNPDVEFCGYCITHPSESKINFRIQTRGALPAIEPFRKGLNDLMGVCQHVLNTFEVRLLPEHAEGPFLSHGPRGERDGLREVLEALYT
;
A
#
# COMPACT_ATOMS: atom_id res chain seq x y z
N MET A 1 -1.00 -9.19 -1.06
CA MET A 1 -0.55 -9.63 0.28
C MET A 1 -1.53 -10.58 0.96
N VAL A 2 -2.85 -10.43 0.79
CA VAL A 2 -3.86 -11.28 1.43
C VAL A 2 -3.68 -12.79 1.18
N MET A 3 -3.42 -13.23 -0.05
CA MET A 3 -3.14 -14.67 -0.36
C MET A 3 -1.86 -15.22 0.27
N LYS A 4 -0.94 -14.38 0.75
CA LYS A 4 0.26 -14.84 1.45
C LYS A 4 -0.05 -15.30 2.88
N ASN A 5 -1.23 -14.97 3.40
CA ASN A 5 -1.65 -15.43 4.71
C ASN A 5 -2.09 -16.90 4.63
N PRO A 6 -1.49 -17.83 5.39
CA PRO A 6 -1.87 -19.25 5.38
C PRO A 6 -3.33 -19.51 5.79
N ASP A 7 -3.95 -18.58 6.53
CA ASP A 7 -5.34 -18.70 6.97
C ASP A 7 -6.35 -18.45 5.82
N VAL A 8 -5.89 -17.94 4.68
CA VAL A 8 -6.73 -17.67 3.51
C VAL A 8 -6.76 -18.89 2.60
N GLU A 9 -7.96 -19.37 2.31
CA GLU A 9 -8.21 -20.47 1.39
C GLU A 9 -8.34 -19.97 -0.04
N PHE A 10 -9.10 -18.88 -0.22
CA PHE A 10 -9.39 -18.29 -1.50
C PHE A 10 -9.41 -16.78 -1.38
N CYS A 11 -8.85 -16.10 -2.38
CA CYS A 11 -8.97 -14.67 -2.55
C CYS A 11 -9.07 -14.37 -4.05
N GLY A 12 -10.01 -13.53 -4.43
CA GLY A 12 -10.18 -13.10 -5.81
C GLY A 12 -10.86 -11.75 -5.90
N TYR A 13 -10.66 -11.06 -7.01
CA TYR A 13 -11.38 -9.84 -7.32
C TYR A 13 -11.98 -9.90 -8.73
N CYS A 14 -13.11 -9.24 -8.93
CA CYS A 14 -13.65 -9.00 -10.25
C CYS A 14 -14.16 -7.57 -10.36
N ILE A 15 -13.97 -6.98 -11.53
CA ILE A 15 -14.61 -5.72 -11.91
C ILE A 15 -15.97 -6.10 -12.48
N THR A 16 -17.05 -5.51 -11.96
CA THR A 16 -18.41 -5.81 -12.41
C THR A 16 -18.65 -5.33 -13.83
N HIS A 17 -18.18 -4.13 -14.14
CA HIS A 17 -18.25 -3.53 -15.46
C HIS A 17 -17.10 -2.53 -15.65
N PRO A 18 -16.39 -2.49 -16.78
CA PRO A 18 -15.23 -1.61 -16.97
C PRO A 18 -15.53 -0.11 -16.80
N SER A 19 -16.76 0.32 -17.05
CA SER A 19 -17.19 1.72 -16.85
C SER A 19 -17.52 2.07 -15.41
N GLU A 20 -17.60 1.09 -14.51
CA GLU A 20 -17.81 1.32 -13.08
C GLU A 20 -16.49 1.14 -12.34
N SER A 21 -16.10 2.15 -11.55
CA SER A 21 -14.93 2.07 -10.67
C SER A 21 -15.24 1.29 -9.38
N LYS A 22 -15.78 0.08 -9.52
CA LYS A 22 -16.12 -0.82 -8.42
C LYS A 22 -15.52 -2.19 -8.65
N ILE A 23 -15.08 -2.81 -7.55
CA ILE A 23 -14.58 -4.18 -7.55
C ILE A 23 -15.31 -4.99 -6.49
N ASN A 24 -15.63 -6.23 -6.81
CA ASN A 24 -16.02 -7.22 -5.82
C ASN A 24 -14.78 -7.96 -5.37
N PHE A 25 -14.47 -7.89 -4.08
CA PHE A 25 -13.34 -8.58 -3.48
C PHE A 25 -13.85 -9.71 -2.59
N ARG A 26 -13.54 -10.96 -2.92
CA ARG A 26 -14.00 -12.14 -2.18
C ARG A 26 -12.82 -12.79 -1.50
N ILE A 27 -12.97 -13.05 -0.20
CA ILE A 27 -11.99 -13.74 0.64
C ILE A 27 -12.73 -14.89 1.33
N GLN A 28 -12.13 -16.07 1.36
CA GLN A 28 -12.57 -17.21 2.16
C GLN A 28 -11.41 -17.65 3.04
N THR A 29 -11.66 -17.80 4.33
CA THR A 29 -10.69 -18.25 5.33
C THR A 29 -10.92 -19.73 5.65
N ARG A 30 -9.85 -20.46 5.96
CA ARG A 30 -9.87 -21.91 6.24
C ARG A 30 -10.52 -22.28 7.59
N GLY A 31 -10.90 -21.30 8.40
CA GLY A 31 -11.40 -21.51 9.76
C GLY A 31 -12.34 -20.41 10.24
N ALA A 32 -12.58 -20.35 11.56
CA ALA A 32 -13.51 -19.40 12.17
C ALA A 32 -13.00 -17.94 12.20
N LEU A 33 -11.80 -17.68 11.67
CA LEU A 33 -11.25 -16.33 11.61
C LEU A 33 -12.06 -15.48 10.62
N PRO A 34 -12.56 -14.31 11.05
CA PRO A 34 -13.32 -13.44 10.16
C PRO A 34 -12.38 -12.90 9.08
N ALA A 35 -12.85 -12.91 7.83
CA ALA A 35 -12.05 -12.50 6.67
C ALA A 35 -11.58 -11.03 6.69
N ILE A 36 -12.13 -10.20 7.59
CA ILE A 36 -11.68 -8.82 7.81
C ILE A 36 -10.25 -8.74 8.35
N GLU A 37 -9.83 -9.71 9.18
CA GLU A 37 -8.50 -9.73 9.78
C GLU A 37 -7.39 -9.96 8.74
N PRO A 38 -7.43 -11.01 7.90
CA PRO A 38 -6.44 -11.18 6.84
C PRO A 38 -6.50 -10.06 5.80
N PHE A 39 -7.67 -9.42 5.60
CA PHE A 39 -7.78 -8.27 4.72
C PHE A 39 -7.00 -7.06 5.27
N ARG A 40 -7.25 -6.67 6.53
CA ARG A 40 -6.53 -5.57 7.20
C ARG A 40 -5.03 -5.82 7.26
N LYS A 41 -4.63 -7.03 7.66
CA LYS A 41 -3.22 -7.42 7.68
C LYS A 41 -2.59 -7.29 6.30
N GLY A 42 -3.26 -7.80 5.26
CA GLY A 42 -2.77 -7.69 3.89
C GLY A 42 -2.62 -6.25 3.40
N LEU A 43 -3.49 -5.33 3.80
CA LEU A 43 -3.35 -3.91 3.48
C LEU A 43 -2.15 -3.27 4.19
N ASN A 44 -1.97 -3.55 5.48
CA ASN A 44 -0.82 -3.07 6.26
C ASN A 44 0.51 -3.59 5.69
N ASP A 45 0.57 -4.87 5.34
CA ASP A 45 1.76 -5.47 4.72
C ASP A 45 2.07 -4.82 3.37
N LEU A 46 1.06 -4.46 2.58
CA LEU A 46 1.24 -3.76 1.32
C LEU A 46 1.81 -2.35 1.54
N MET A 47 1.26 -1.60 2.50
CA MET A 47 1.79 -0.28 2.86
C MET A 47 3.26 -0.36 3.31
N GLY A 48 3.60 -1.36 4.14
CA GLY A 48 4.98 -1.57 4.59
C GLY A 48 5.94 -1.85 3.43
N VAL A 49 5.51 -2.64 2.43
CA VAL A 49 6.33 -2.87 1.22
C VAL A 49 6.50 -1.58 0.41
N CYS A 50 5.43 -0.80 0.20
CA CYS A 50 5.55 0.47 -0.51
C CYS A 50 6.51 1.43 0.20
N GLN A 51 6.43 1.53 1.53
CA GLN A 51 7.35 2.36 2.32
C GLN A 51 8.79 1.88 2.20
N HIS A 52 9.02 0.56 2.23
CA HIS A 52 10.36 0.01 2.08
C HIS A 52 10.96 0.31 0.68
N VAL A 53 10.15 0.18 -0.37
CA VAL A 53 10.55 0.53 -1.74
C VAL A 53 10.89 2.01 -1.83
N LEU A 54 10.02 2.89 -1.31
CA LEU A 54 10.25 4.34 -1.29
C LEU A 54 11.54 4.71 -0.56
N ASN A 55 11.73 4.23 0.67
CA ASN A 55 12.94 4.51 1.45
C ASN A 55 14.21 4.02 0.73
N THR A 56 14.17 2.82 0.14
CA THR A 56 15.33 2.26 -0.56
C THR A 56 15.63 3.04 -1.83
N PHE A 57 14.60 3.51 -2.52
CA PHE A 57 14.73 4.35 -3.71
C PHE A 57 15.32 5.71 -3.36
N GLU A 58 14.80 6.39 -2.33
CA GLU A 58 15.31 7.67 -1.82
C GLU A 58 16.77 7.57 -1.38
N VAL A 59 17.13 6.54 -0.60
CA VAL A 59 18.51 6.30 -0.13
C VAL A 59 19.48 6.10 -1.29
N ARG A 60 19.04 5.49 -2.40
CA ARG A 60 19.91 5.19 -3.54
C ARG A 60 19.97 6.30 -4.59
N LEU A 61 18.95 7.15 -4.68
CA LEU A 61 18.80 8.15 -5.73
C LEU A 61 18.89 9.59 -5.25
N LEU A 62 18.97 9.83 -3.94
CA LEU A 62 19.41 11.11 -3.40
C LEU A 62 20.93 11.01 -3.12
N PRO A 63 21.80 11.50 -4.03
CA PRO A 63 23.19 11.74 -3.68
C PRO A 63 23.24 12.85 -2.62
N GLU A 64 24.32 12.92 -1.84
CA GLU A 64 24.56 13.89 -0.75
C GLU A 64 24.51 15.39 -1.12
N HIS A 65 23.92 15.78 -2.26
CA HIS A 65 23.71 17.18 -2.63
C HIS A 65 22.26 17.46 -3.00
N ALA A 66 21.38 17.41 -2.02
CA ALA A 66 20.20 18.24 -1.99
C ALA A 66 19.81 18.49 -0.54
N GLU A 67 20.46 19.49 0.07
CA GLU A 67 19.80 20.31 1.08
C GLU A 67 18.51 20.86 0.45
N GLY A 68 17.42 20.11 0.57
CA GLY A 68 16.07 20.46 0.15
C GLY A 68 15.15 20.39 1.39
N PRO A 69 14.32 21.41 1.67
CA PRO A 69 13.86 21.73 3.01
C PRO A 69 12.65 20.92 3.49
N PHE A 70 12.64 19.59 3.28
CA PHE A 70 11.53 18.75 3.76
C PHE A 70 11.79 18.10 5.12
N LEU A 71 13.04 18.11 5.59
CA LEU A 71 13.40 17.63 6.92
C LEU A 71 13.63 18.79 7.89
N SER A 72 12.59 19.59 8.14
CA SER A 72 12.51 20.29 9.41
C SER A 72 11.29 19.82 10.18
N HIS A 73 11.58 19.38 11.41
CA HIS A 73 10.65 18.81 12.38
C HIS A 73 9.31 19.56 12.48
N GLY A 74 8.20 18.83 12.35
CA GLY A 74 6.84 19.28 12.66
C GLY A 74 5.88 18.08 12.84
N PRO A 75 4.88 18.16 13.74
CA PRO A 75 4.24 16.99 14.32
C PRO A 75 3.29 16.28 13.36
N ARG A 76 3.23 14.95 13.50
CA ARG A 76 2.18 14.01 13.06
C ARG A 76 0.94 14.68 12.44
N GLY A 77 0.98 14.87 11.14
CA GLY A 77 -0.17 15.23 10.30
C GLY A 77 -0.06 14.45 9.02
N GLU A 78 -0.88 13.40 8.92
CA GLU A 78 -1.42 12.75 7.72
C GLU A 78 -0.94 13.35 6.38
N ARG A 79 0.20 12.88 5.86
CA ARG A 79 0.62 13.17 4.49
C ARG A 79 0.61 11.88 3.70
N ASP A 80 -0.39 11.75 2.84
CA ASP A 80 -0.54 10.73 1.82
C ASP A 80 0.63 10.79 0.84
N GLY A 81 1.77 10.20 1.20
CA GLY A 81 2.96 10.11 0.33
C GLY A 81 2.67 9.45 -1.03
N LEU A 82 1.54 8.75 -1.16
CA LEU A 82 1.09 8.18 -2.43
C LEU A 82 0.67 9.25 -3.46
N ARG A 83 0.18 10.42 -3.03
CA ARG A 83 -0.20 11.53 -3.93
C ARG A 83 1.03 12.22 -4.53
N GLU A 84 2.04 12.46 -3.71
CA GLU A 84 3.28 13.12 -4.15
C GLU A 84 4.07 12.24 -5.12
N VAL A 85 4.12 10.92 -4.88
CA VAL A 85 4.77 9.98 -5.82
C VAL A 85 4.01 9.88 -7.14
N LEU A 86 2.67 9.97 -7.12
CA LEU A 86 1.87 9.94 -8.35
C LEU A 86 2.06 11.20 -9.20
N GLU A 87 2.16 12.39 -8.61
CA GLU A 87 2.42 13.61 -9.39
C GLU A 87 3.83 13.64 -9.99
N ALA A 88 4.83 13.11 -9.26
CA ALA A 88 6.20 13.04 -9.74
C ALA A 88 6.39 12.08 -10.93
N LEU A 89 5.57 11.01 -11.02
CA LEU A 89 5.63 10.06 -12.14
C LEU A 89 4.86 10.53 -13.38
N TYR A 90 4.03 11.56 -13.28
CA TYR A 90 3.16 12.05 -14.35
C TYR A 90 3.55 13.47 -14.86
N THR A 91 4.74 13.97 -14.52
CA THR A 91 5.33 15.20 -15.08
C THR A 91 6.56 14.85 -15.92
#